data_AF-A0AAV5WK29-F1
#
_entry.id   AF-A0AAV5WK29-F1
#
_cell.length_a   1.000
_cell.length_b   1.000
_cell.length_c   1.000
_cell.angle_alpha   90.00
_cell.angle_beta   90.00
_cell.angle_gamma   90.00
#
_symmetry.space_group_name_H-M   'P 1'
#
loop_
_entity.id
_entity.type
_entity.pdbx_description
1 polymer ?
#
loop_
_entity_poly.entity_id
_entity_poly.type
_entity_poly.pdbx_seq_one_letter_code
_entity_poly.pdbx_strand_id
1 'polypeptide(L)'
;YLEMASYFDEHPQEADPLGMARLLLDSGLAMEFGLTLERLFPDGRPTTQKELDALPRITVEESKKENEPCPICMALFGEEKDARLIEMPCKHIFHEKCILTWLKQMNSCPSCRQKMADPVEEEWKRQEKRRVERERDLEELHDSMYG
;
A
#
# COMPACT_ATOMS: atom_id res chain seq x y z
N TYR A 1 37.35 -13.79 38.54
CA TYR A 1 36.37 -13.44 39.59
C TYR A 1 36.01 -11.98 39.36
N LEU A 2 35.06 -11.72 38.46
CA LEU A 2 33.60 -11.65 38.72
C LEU A 2 33.29 -10.26 39.33
N GLU A 3 32.46 -9.37 38.77
CA GLU A 3 31.30 -9.54 37.88
C GLU A 3 31.08 -8.28 37.02
N MET A 4 30.77 -8.52 35.75
CA MET A 4 30.10 -7.59 34.85
C MET A 4 28.58 -7.74 35.05
N ALA A 5 27.96 -6.88 35.85
CA ALA A 5 26.51 -6.70 35.93
C ALA A 5 26.25 -5.18 35.96
N SER A 6 25.44 -4.56 35.11
CA SER A 6 24.35 -4.99 34.20
C SER A 6 24.20 -3.92 33.10
N TYR A 7 24.46 -4.16 31.81
CA TYR A 7 23.56 -4.76 30.81
C TYR A 7 22.09 -4.30 30.87
N PHE A 8 21.73 -3.00 30.83
CA PHE A 8 20.51 -2.50 30.12
C PHE A 8 20.03 -1.06 30.45
N ASP A 9 20.74 -0.23 31.21
CA ASP A 9 20.18 1.08 31.64
C ASP A 9 20.58 2.29 30.75
N GLU A 10 20.96 2.06 29.48
CA GLU A 10 21.49 3.10 28.57
C GLU A 10 20.78 3.22 27.21
N HIS A 11 19.51 2.83 27.08
CA HIS A 11 18.75 3.11 25.85
C HIS A 11 17.43 3.83 26.17
N PRO A 12 17.42 5.17 26.10
CA PRO A 12 16.17 5.92 25.99
C PRO A 12 15.41 5.34 24.81
N GLN A 13 14.16 4.95 25.07
CA GLN A 13 13.25 4.34 24.09
C GLN A 13 13.46 4.96 22.72
N GLU A 14 13.99 4.15 21.80
CA GLU A 14 14.15 4.49 20.40
C GLU A 14 12.87 5.18 19.94
N ALA A 15 12.98 6.41 19.45
CA ALA A 15 11.85 7.20 19.02
C ALA A 15 11.02 6.35 18.06
N ASP A 16 9.82 5.92 18.48
CA ASP A 16 8.91 5.14 17.65
C ASP A 16 8.51 6.02 16.46
N PRO A 17 9.10 5.81 15.28
CA PRO A 17 8.90 6.73 14.16
C PRO A 17 7.46 6.65 13.66
N LEU A 18 6.80 5.50 13.89
CA LEU A 18 5.42 5.27 13.51
C LEU A 18 4.46 5.98 14.48
N GLY A 19 4.76 5.95 15.78
CA GLY A 19 4.03 6.71 16.80
C GLY A 19 4.13 8.22 16.61
N MET A 20 5.32 8.72 16.26
CA MET A 20 5.53 10.14 15.93
C MET A 20 4.77 10.55 14.65
N ALA A 21 4.81 9.72 13.60
CA ALA A 21 4.07 9.97 12.37
C ALA A 21 2.54 9.99 12.61
N ARG A 22 2.03 9.08 13.45
CA ARG A 22 0.62 9.04 13.87
C ARG A 22 0.20 10.34 14.57
N LEU A 23 0.98 10.80 15.54
CA LEU A 23 0.73 12.04 16.28
C LEU A 23 0.67 13.27 15.37
N LEU A 24 1.60 13.37 14.40
CA LEU A 24 1.63 14.49 13.45
C LEU A 24 0.42 14.48 12.50
N LEU A 25 -0.03 13.30 12.07
CA LEU A 25 -1.24 13.16 11.25
C LEU A 25 -2.50 13.52 12.06
N ASP A 26 -2.64 13.01 13.27
CA ASP A 26 -3.81 13.21 14.13
C ASP A 26 -3.92 14.68 14.63
N SER A 27 -2.79 15.36 14.83
CA SER A 27 -2.76 16.76 15.26
C SER A 27 -2.87 17.77 14.10
N GLY A 28 -2.91 17.31 12.86
CA GLY A 28 -2.91 18.18 11.66
C GLY A 28 -1.57 18.87 11.36
N LEU A 29 -0.57 18.71 12.23
CA LEU A 29 0.78 19.31 12.06
C LEU A 29 1.53 18.70 10.87
N ALA A 30 1.16 17.49 10.43
CA ALA A 30 1.70 16.89 9.23
C ALA A 30 1.54 17.79 7.99
N MET A 31 0.44 18.56 7.89
CA MET A 31 0.25 19.50 6.78
C MET A 31 1.18 20.72 6.87
N GLU A 32 1.45 21.22 8.09
CA GLU A 32 2.37 22.36 8.31
C GLU A 32 3.83 22.01 7.99
N PHE A 33 4.25 20.79 8.30
CA PHE A 33 5.60 20.29 7.97
C PHE A 33 5.71 19.72 6.55
N GLY A 34 4.65 19.82 5.74
CA GLY A 34 4.62 19.27 4.39
C GLY A 34 4.80 17.75 4.34
N LEU A 35 4.57 17.05 5.46
CA LEU A 35 4.61 15.59 5.59
C LEU A 35 3.30 14.98 5.08
N THR A 36 2.91 15.35 3.87
CA THR A 36 1.75 14.73 3.21
C THR A 36 2.05 13.26 2.95
N LEU A 37 0.99 12.44 2.88
CA LEU A 37 1.11 11.01 2.56
C LEU A 37 1.92 10.78 1.27
N GLU A 38 1.78 11.69 0.31
CA GLU A 38 2.54 11.71 -0.96
C GLU A 38 4.04 11.96 -0.77
N ARG A 39 4.44 12.79 0.20
CA ARG A 39 5.86 13.05 0.49
C ARG A 39 6.50 11.92 1.29
N LEU A 40 5.74 11.29 2.19
CA LEU A 40 6.20 10.17 3.00
C LEU A 40 6.29 8.87 2.17
N PHE A 41 5.39 8.72 1.20
CA PHE A 41 5.29 7.54 0.34
C PHE A 41 5.15 7.97 -1.12
N PRO A 42 6.24 8.48 -1.74
CA PRO A 42 6.21 8.97 -3.14
C PRO A 42 5.78 7.89 -4.14
N ASP A 43 6.09 6.63 -3.82
CA ASP A 43 5.72 5.48 -4.65
C ASP A 43 4.33 4.90 -4.33
N GLY A 44 3.63 5.49 -3.34
CA GLY A 44 2.33 5.02 -2.83
C GLY A 44 2.44 4.36 -1.47
N ARG A 45 1.35 4.40 -0.70
CA ARG A 45 1.31 3.79 0.64
C ARG A 45 1.62 2.28 0.58
N PRO A 46 2.22 1.71 1.63
CA PRO A 46 2.31 0.25 1.76
C PRO A 46 0.93 -0.40 1.68
N THR A 47 0.84 -1.55 1.01
CA THR A 47 -0.41 -2.31 0.91
C THR A 47 -0.75 -2.88 2.29
N THR A 48 -1.98 -2.67 2.76
CA THR A 48 -2.41 -3.21 4.06
C THR A 48 -2.55 -4.73 3.99
N GLN A 49 -2.34 -5.42 5.12
CA GLN A 49 -2.45 -6.88 5.16
C GLN A 49 -3.81 -7.40 4.66
N LYS A 50 -4.89 -6.66 4.94
CA LYS A 50 -6.24 -6.99 4.45
C LYS A 50 -6.36 -6.96 2.93
N GLU A 51 -5.71 -5.99 2.29
CA GLU A 51 -5.68 -5.88 0.82
C GLU A 51 -4.84 -7.00 0.20
N LEU A 52 -3.75 -7.41 0.85
CA LEU A 52 -2.95 -8.56 0.43
C LEU A 52 -3.72 -9.87 0.53
N ASP A 53 -4.47 -10.05 1.62
CA ASP A 53 -5.22 -11.27 1.85
C ASP A 53 -6.39 -11.43 0.87
N ALA A 54 -6.92 -10.32 0.34
CA ALA A 54 -7.98 -10.30 -0.65
C ALA A 54 -7.52 -10.65 -2.09
N LEU A 55 -6.21 -10.77 -2.34
CA LEU A 55 -5.70 -11.11 -3.66
C LEU A 55 -6.06 -12.56 -4.05
N PRO A 56 -6.41 -12.81 -5.32
CA PRO A 56 -6.75 -14.13 -5.80
C PRO A 56 -5.50 -15.02 -5.78
N ARG A 57 -5.60 -16.13 -5.05
CA ARG A 57 -4.58 -17.18 -4.99
C ARG A 57 -4.96 -18.26 -5.98
N ILE A 58 -4.03 -18.56 -6.88
CA ILE A 58 -4.17 -19.60 -7.90
C ILE A 58 -3.06 -20.63 -7.72
N THR A 59 -3.32 -21.85 -8.15
CA THR A 59 -2.33 -22.93 -8.20
C THR A 59 -1.58 -22.93 -9.52
N VAL A 60 -0.41 -23.58 -9.55
CA VAL A 60 0.37 -23.74 -10.78
C VAL A 60 -0.45 -24.43 -11.87
N GLU A 61 -1.22 -25.45 -11.50
CA GLU A 61 -2.10 -26.21 -12.40
C GLU A 61 -3.17 -25.32 -13.07
N GLU A 62 -3.80 -24.44 -12.30
CA GLU A 62 -4.80 -23.49 -12.81
C GLU A 62 -4.19 -22.46 -13.77
N SER A 63 -2.97 -22.01 -13.50
CA SER A 63 -2.29 -21.01 -14.33
C SER A 63 -1.83 -21.56 -15.68
N LYS A 64 -1.59 -22.88 -15.78
CA LYS A 64 -0.93 -23.55 -16.93
C LYS A 64 0.42 -22.92 -17.34
N LYS A 65 1.07 -22.20 -16.42
CA LYS A 65 2.31 -21.45 -16.62
C LYS A 65 3.49 -22.08 -15.89
N GLU A 66 3.46 -23.38 -15.63
CA GLU A 66 4.50 -24.13 -14.92
C GLU A 66 5.93 -23.89 -15.45
N ASN A 67 6.07 -23.67 -16.76
CA ASN A 67 7.34 -23.42 -17.44
C ASN A 67 7.71 -21.94 -17.58
N GLU A 68 6.89 -21.01 -17.08
CA GLU A 68 7.24 -19.58 -17.06
C GLU A 68 8.04 -19.24 -15.78
N PRO A 69 9.06 -18.37 -15.87
CA PRO A 69 9.78 -17.89 -14.70
C PRO A 69 9.02 -16.77 -14.00
N CYS A 70 9.08 -16.76 -12.67
CA CYS A 70 8.61 -15.64 -11.87
C CYS A 70 9.51 -14.41 -12.11
N PRO A 71 8.97 -13.23 -12.47
CA PRO A 71 9.80 -12.05 -12.75
C PRO A 71 10.60 -11.50 -11.56
N ILE A 72 10.29 -11.93 -10.32
CA ILE A 72 10.94 -11.45 -9.10
C ILE A 72 12.14 -12.34 -8.72
N CYS A 73 11.93 -13.66 -8.60
CA CYS A 73 12.97 -14.59 -8.19
C CYS A 73 13.61 -15.35 -9.35
N MET A 74 13.11 -15.19 -10.58
CA MET A 74 13.56 -15.88 -11.80
C MET A 74 13.46 -17.41 -11.78
N ALA A 75 12.84 -17.99 -10.74
CA ALA A 75 12.55 -19.43 -10.62
C ALA A 75 11.27 -19.80 -11.38
N LEU A 76 11.19 -21.03 -11.88
CA LEU A 76 10.00 -21.52 -12.59
C LEU A 76 8.83 -21.71 -11.65
N PHE A 77 7.61 -21.40 -12.10
CA PHE A 77 6.41 -21.60 -11.27
C PHE A 77 6.18 -23.06 -10.90
N GLY A 78 6.57 -24.00 -11.77
CA GLY A 78 6.45 -25.44 -11.52
C GLY A 78 7.61 -26.08 -10.74
N GLU A 79 8.60 -25.31 -10.29
CA GLU A 79 9.76 -25.86 -9.57
C GLU A 79 9.36 -26.45 -8.20
N GLU A 80 8.38 -25.83 -7.53
CA GLU A 80 7.80 -26.30 -6.27
C GLU A 80 6.37 -26.80 -6.53
N LYS A 81 6.10 -28.09 -6.29
CA LYS A 81 4.81 -28.74 -6.63
C LYS A 81 3.60 -28.11 -5.93
N ASP A 82 3.81 -27.51 -4.75
CA ASP A 82 2.79 -26.84 -3.95
C ASP A 82 2.95 -25.31 -3.98
N ALA A 83 3.62 -24.76 -5.00
CA ALA A 83 3.79 -23.32 -5.14
C ALA A 83 2.43 -22.63 -5.28
N ARG A 84 2.15 -21.71 -4.36
CA ARG A 84 1.00 -20.81 -4.46
C ARG A 84 1.39 -19.60 -5.29
N LEU A 85 0.53 -19.27 -6.25
CA LEU A 85 0.67 -18.11 -7.09
C LEU A 85 -0.39 -17.08 -6.72
N ILE A 86 -0.05 -15.82 -6.94
CA ILE A 86 -0.98 -14.70 -6.80
C ILE A 86 -1.10 -14.04 -8.16
N GLU A 87 -2.33 -13.81 -8.58
CA GLU A 87 -2.65 -13.00 -9.75
C GLU A 87 -2.96 -11.57 -9.32
N MET A 88 -2.21 -10.61 -9.86
CA MET A 88 -2.47 -9.19 -9.64
C MET A 88 -3.72 -8.73 -10.41
N PRO A 89 -4.38 -7.63 -10.01
CA PRO A 89 -5.51 -7.06 -10.77
C PRO A 89 -5.20 -6.72 -12.24
N CYS A 90 -3.91 -6.52 -12.56
CA CYS A 90 -3.40 -6.32 -13.91
C CYS A 90 -3.10 -7.64 -14.66
N LYS A 91 -3.49 -8.80 -14.11
CA LYS A 91 -3.31 -10.17 -14.64
C LYS A 91 -1.87 -10.68 -14.71
N HIS A 92 -0.95 -10.02 -14.01
CA HIS A 92 0.42 -10.53 -13.84
C HIS A 92 0.48 -11.52 -12.69
N ILE A 93 1.22 -12.62 -12.87
CA ILE A 93 1.29 -13.74 -11.93
C ILE A 93 2.68 -13.80 -11.30
N PHE A 94 2.73 -14.07 -10.00
CA PHE A 94 3.95 -14.20 -9.22
C PHE A 94 3.80 -15.28 -8.15
N HIS A 95 4.92 -15.78 -7.61
CA HIS A 95 4.87 -16.57 -6.38
C HIS A 95 4.29 -15.74 -5.24
N GLU A 96 3.42 -16.34 -4.42
CA GLU A 96 2.82 -15.69 -3.25
C GLU A 96 3.88 -15.02 -2.36
N LYS A 97 4.94 -15.76 -2.01
CA LYS A 97 6.04 -15.24 -1.19
C LYS A 97 6.72 -14.02 -1.82
N CYS A 98 6.95 -14.05 -3.12
CA CYS A 98 7.66 -13.00 -3.84
C CYS A 98 6.84 -11.71 -3.91
N ILE A 99 5.57 -11.80 -4.33
CA ILE A 99 4.74 -10.61 -4.48
C ILE A 99 4.28 -10.02 -3.15
N LEU A 100 4.02 -10.85 -2.13
CA LEU A 100 3.68 -10.34 -0.80
C LEU A 100 4.83 -9.55 -0.17
N THR A 101 6.07 -10.00 -0.39
CA THR A 101 7.26 -9.26 0.09
C THR A 101 7.39 -7.92 -0.62
N TRP A 102 7.15 -7.90 -1.93
CA TRP A 102 7.15 -6.67 -2.72
C TRP A 102 6.05 -5.69 -2.29
N LEU A 103 4.81 -6.16 -2.15
CA LEU A 103 3.65 -5.32 -1.85
C LEU A 103 3.65 -4.73 -0.44
N LYS A 104 4.45 -5.29 0.48
CA LYS A 104 4.74 -4.69 1.79
C LYS A 104 5.56 -3.41 1.69
N GLN A 105 6.35 -3.26 0.63
CA GLN A 105 7.19 -2.08 0.42
C GLN A 105 6.56 -1.12 -0.61
N MET A 106 6.00 -1.67 -1.69
CA MET A 106 5.54 -0.91 -2.86
C MET A 106 4.16 -1.39 -3.30
N ASN A 107 3.17 -0.51 -3.43
CA ASN A 107 1.80 -0.89 -3.87
C ASN A 107 1.64 -1.03 -5.40
N SER A 108 2.72 -1.29 -6.13
CA SER A 108 2.74 -1.34 -7.60
C SER A 108 3.18 -2.70 -8.12
N CYS A 109 2.64 -3.10 -9.27
CA CYS A 109 3.04 -4.33 -9.94
C CYS A 109 4.50 -4.25 -10.44
N PRO A 110 5.38 -5.22 -10.13
CA PRO A 110 6.76 -5.23 -10.61
C PRO A 110 6.91 -5.22 -12.14
N SER A 111 5.95 -5.82 -12.86
CA SER A 111 6.03 -5.98 -14.31
C SER A 111 5.50 -4.76 -15.09
N CYS A 112 4.36 -4.20 -14.68
CA CYS A 112 3.70 -3.12 -15.42
C CYS A 112 3.65 -1.78 -14.68
N ARG A 113 4.14 -1.71 -13.43
CA ARG A 113 4.12 -0.53 -12.55
C ARG A 113 2.71 0.00 -12.23
N GLN A 114 1.65 -0.72 -12.61
CA GLN A 114 0.29 -0.36 -12.26
C GLN A 114 0.09 -0.47 -10.75
N LYS A 115 -0.42 0.61 -10.13
CA LYS A 115 -0.74 0.64 -8.71
C LYS A 115 -1.98 -0.21 -8.41
N MET A 116 -1.99 -0.82 -7.24
CA MET A 116 -3.18 -1.46 -6.66
C MET A 116 -4.24 -0.38 -6.38
N ALA A 117 -5.51 -0.74 -6.49
CA ALA A 117 -6.59 0.18 -6.12
C ALA A 117 -6.49 0.48 -4.61
N ASP A 118 -6.49 1.76 -4.27
CA ASP A 118 -6.48 2.24 -2.90
C ASP A 118 -7.93 2.62 -2.50
N PRO A 119 -8.60 1.85 -1.62
CA PRO A 119 -9.97 2.14 -1.21
C PRO A 119 -10.16 3.52 -0.59
N VAL A 120 -9.14 4.07 0.08
CA VAL A 120 -9.19 5.39 0.71
C VAL A 120 -9.09 6.48 -0.34
N GLU A 121 -8.22 6.29 -1.33
CA GLU A 121 -8.10 7.23 -2.46
C GLU A 121 -9.42 7.29 -3.26
N GLU A 122 -10.02 6.13 -3.53
CA GLU A 122 -11.30 6.05 -4.24
C GLU A 122 -12.46 6.67 -3.44
N GLU A 123 -12.48 6.50 -2.11
CA GLU A 123 -13.46 7.15 -1.25
C GLU A 123 -13.28 8.68 -1.22
N TRP A 124 -12.04 9.17 -1.09
CA TRP A 124 -11.73 10.60 -1.12
C TRP A 124 -12.18 11.23 -2.44
N LYS A 125 -11.84 10.63 -3.59
CA LYS A 125 -12.30 11.09 -4.91
C LYS A 125 -13.83 11.18 -5.00
N ARG A 126 -14.54 10.20 -4.42
CA ARG A 126 -16.01 10.19 -4.37
C ARG A 126 -16.56 11.33 -3.50
N GLN A 127 -15.96 11.57 -2.33
CA GLN A 127 -16.37 12.65 -1.43
C GLN A 127 -16.07 14.02 -2.04
N GLU A 128 -14.92 14.18 -2.66
CA GLU A 128 -14.50 15.41 -3.35
C GLU A 128 -15.45 15.75 -4.49
N LYS A 129 -15.78 14.77 -5.34
CA LYS A 129 -16.77 14.96 -6.40
C LYS A 129 -18.12 15.46 -5.86
N ARG A 130 -18.59 14.91 -4.74
CA ARG A 130 -19.82 15.36 -4.07
C ARG A 130 -19.68 16.75 -3.44
N ARG A 131 -18.49 17.17 -3.03
CA ARG A 131 -18.23 18.53 -2.54
C ARG A 131 -18.32 19.52 -3.70
N VAL A 132 -17.58 19.27 -4.78
CA VAL A 132 -17.55 20.11 -5.98
C VAL A 132 -18.95 20.24 -6.60
N GLU A 133 -19.71 19.14 -6.68
CA GLU A 133 -21.09 19.18 -7.20
C GLU A 133 -22.00 20.06 -6.34
N ARG A 134 -21.93 19.97 -5.00
CA ARG A 134 -22.70 20.83 -4.11
C ARG A 134 -22.32 22.31 -4.23
N GLU A 135 -21.03 22.61 -4.37
CA GLU A 135 -20.57 23.99 -4.57
C GLU A 135 -21.09 24.57 -5.88
N ARG A 136 -21.03 23.79 -6.98
CA ARG A 136 -21.59 24.18 -8.26
C ARG A 136 -23.10 24.42 -8.18
N ASP A 137 -23.84 23.53 -7.54
CA ASP A 137 -25.30 23.67 -7.42
C ASP A 137 -25.67 24.90 -6.56
N LEU A 138 -24.88 25.22 -5.52
CA LEU A 138 -25.05 26.45 -4.74
C LEU A 138 -24.75 27.71 -5.55
N GLU A 139 -23.72 27.68 -6.40
CA GLU A 139 -23.37 28.78 -7.30
C GLU A 139 -24.47 29.00 -8.34
N GLU A 140 -25.01 27.94 -8.94
CA GLU A 140 -26.15 28.02 -9.86
C GLU A 140 -27.39 28.65 -9.18
N LEU A 141 -27.66 28.29 -7.93
CA LEU A 141 -28.73 28.91 -7.14
C LEU A 141 -28.47 30.39 -6.85
N HIS A 142 -27.22 30.76 -6.54
CA HIS A 142 -26.82 32.14 -6.32
C HIS A 142 -27.01 32.98 -7.59
N ASP A 143 -26.55 32.48 -8.73
CA ASP A 143 -26.64 33.16 -10.02
C ASP A 143 -28.09 33.26 -10.50
N SER A 144 -28.94 32.27 -10.23
CA SER A 144 -30.37 32.36 -10.52
C SER A 144 -31.10 33.37 -9.63
N MET A 145 -30.62 33.66 -8.41
CA MET A 145 -31.28 34.57 -7.47
C MET A 145 -30.86 36.03 -7.67
N TYR A 146 -29.64 36.27 -8.13
CA TYR A 146 -29.05 37.61 -8.25
C TYR A 146 -28.59 37.98 -9.67
N GLY A 147 -28.76 37.11 -10.66
CA GLY A 147 -28.47 37.32 -12.08
C GLY A 147 -29.64 37.84 -12.91
#